data_AF-A0A0T5ZVE6-F1
#
_entry.id   AF-A0A0T5ZVE6-F1
#
_cell.length_a   1.000
_cell.length_b   1.000
_cell.length_c   1.000
_cell.angle_alpha   90.00
_cell.angle_beta   90.00
_cell.angle_gamma   90.00
#
_symmetry.space_group_name_H-M   'P 1'
#
loop_
_entity.id
_entity.type
_entity.pdbx_description
1 polymer ?
#
loop_
_entity_poly.entity_id
_entity_poly.type
_entity_poly.pdbx_seq_one_letter_code
_entity_poly.pdbx_strand_id
1 'polypeptide(L)'
;MKTYEVKLITPEGEVRLEVGEDEYILDAAFEAGYNLPSMCLQGFCLTCASRLLNGEVDQSDAIRYYPEDKEAGFVLICSAKPRSNLCIKTHQKKEMQNQRDEYGLPYPRG
;
A
#
# COMPACT_ATOMS: atom_id res chain seq x y z
N MET A 1 20.15 7.79 -6.51
CA MET A 1 18.81 7.34 -6.12
C MET A 1 17.82 8.40 -6.52
N LYS A 2 16.81 8.04 -7.32
CA LYS A 2 15.62 8.87 -7.47
C LYS A 2 14.75 8.69 -6.23
N THR A 3 14.18 9.80 -5.77
CA THR A 3 13.16 9.82 -4.74
C THR A 3 11.86 10.30 -5.37
N TYR A 4 10.74 9.90 -4.77
CA TYR A 4 9.41 10.34 -5.18
C TYR A 4 8.66 10.88 -3.96
N GLU A 5 7.83 11.89 -4.20
CA GLU A 5 6.93 12.40 -3.15
C GLU A 5 5.78 11.42 -2.98
N VAL A 6 5.60 10.91 -1.76
CA VAL A 6 4.50 10.02 -1.40
C VAL A 6 3.61 10.75 -0.40
N LYS A 7 2.40 11.11 -0.85
CA LYS A 7 1.36 11.67 -0.02
C LYS A 7 0.47 10.56 0.54
N LEU A 8 0.48 10.38 1.86
CA LEU A 8 -0.36 9.44 2.58
C LEU A 8 -1.54 10.18 3.21
N ILE A 9 -2.76 9.81 2.84
CA ILE A 9 -3.99 10.26 3.50
C ILE A 9 -4.32 9.23 4.58
N THR A 10 -4.11 9.61 5.84
CA THR A 10 -4.43 8.79 7.01
C THR A 10 -5.71 9.31 7.68
N PRO A 11 -6.33 8.52 8.57
CA PRO A 11 -7.45 8.98 9.39
C PRO A 11 -7.10 10.17 10.28
N GLU A 12 -5.82 10.33 10.63
CA GLU A 12 -5.31 11.37 11.54
C GLU A 12 -4.87 12.63 10.80
N GLY A 13 -4.63 12.54 9.48
CA GLY A 13 -4.25 13.67 8.66
C GLY A 13 -3.52 13.28 7.38
N GLU A 14 -3.07 14.29 6.65
CA GLU A 14 -2.25 14.09 5.46
C GLU A 14 -0.76 14.14 5.84
N VAL A 15 -0.01 13.20 5.33
CA VAL A 15 1.43 13.04 5.55
C VAL A 15 2.14 13.06 4.20
N ARG A 16 3.32 13.66 4.14
CA ARG A 16 4.17 13.66 2.95
C ARG A 16 5.53 13.11 3.29
N LEU A 17 5.99 12.17 2.48
CA LEU A 17 7.25 11.47 2.64
C LEU A 17 8.03 11.58 1.33
N GLU A 18 9.36 11.61 1.44
CA GLU A 18 10.24 11.33 0.31
C GLU A 18 10.67 9.88 0.41
N VAL A 19 10.37 9.09 -0.62
CA VAL A 19 10.65 7.64 -0.63
C VAL A 19 11.57 7.32 -1.79
N GLY A 20 12.64 6.57 -1.54
CA GLY A 20 13.55 6.10 -2.59
C GLY A 20 12.87 5.14 -3.57
N GLU A 21 13.32 5.11 -4.82
CA GLU A 21 12.81 4.19 -5.85
C GLU A 21 13.01 2.69 -5.53
N ASP A 22 13.94 2.39 -4.63
CA ASP A 22 14.27 1.04 -4.14
C ASP A 22 13.76 0.77 -2.71
N GLU A 23 13.06 1.73 -2.12
CA GLU A 23 12.57 1.70 -0.74
C GLU A 23 11.08 1.38 -0.68
N TYR A 24 10.67 0.61 0.33
CA TYR A 24 9.25 0.33 0.54
C TYR A 24 8.57 1.51 1.22
N ILE A 25 7.38 1.85 0.74
CA ILE A 25 6.58 2.98 1.25
C ILE A 25 6.29 2.82 2.75
N LEU A 26 6.06 1.59 3.22
CA LEU A 26 5.82 1.33 4.64
C LEU A 26 7.06 1.60 5.50
N ASP A 27 8.25 1.20 5.06
CA ASP A 27 9.48 1.43 5.82
C ASP A 27 9.79 2.93 5.91
N ALA A 28 9.68 3.66 4.80
CA ALA A 28 9.82 5.11 4.78
C ALA A 28 8.83 5.82 5.73
N ALA A 29 7.59 5.32 5.82
CA ALA A 29 6.61 5.84 6.76
C ALA A 29 7.01 5.59 8.23
N PHE A 30 7.52 4.39 8.53
CA PHE A 30 8.01 4.08 9.88
C PHE A 30 9.25 4.89 10.27
N GLU A 31 10.20 5.07 9.36
CA GLU A 31 11.40 5.90 9.59
C GLU A 31 11.03 7.37 9.83
N ALA A 32 9.99 7.86 9.17
CA ALA A 32 9.43 9.19 9.41
C ALA A 32 8.55 9.29 10.68
N GLY A 33 8.41 8.20 11.44
CA GLY A 33 7.67 8.16 12.71
C GLY A 33 6.16 7.93 12.58
N TYR A 34 5.66 7.58 11.39
CA TYR A 34 4.26 7.30 11.15
C TYR A 34 3.95 5.81 11.29
N ASN A 35 3.07 5.48 12.23
CA ASN A 35 2.73 4.09 12.51
C ASN A 35 1.52 3.65 11.67
N LEU A 36 1.78 2.98 10.55
CA LEU A 36 0.74 2.46 9.66
C LEU A 36 0.39 0.99 9.99
N PRO A 37 -0.87 0.58 9.74
CA PRO A 37 -1.29 -0.78 10.01
C PRO A 37 -0.50 -1.77 9.13
N SER A 38 0.21 -2.71 9.77
CA SER A 38 0.96 -3.75 9.10
C SER A 38 1.03 -5.02 9.97
N MET A 39 1.39 -6.16 9.36
CA MET A 39 1.51 -7.43 10.10
C MET A 39 2.49 -8.41 9.45
N CYS A 40 2.28 -8.84 8.19
CA CYS A 40 3.13 -9.86 7.56
C CYS A 40 4.39 -9.31 6.88
N LEU A 41 4.37 -8.04 6.45
CA LEU A 41 5.46 -7.39 5.70
C LEU A 41 5.90 -8.13 4.42
N GLN A 42 5.02 -8.94 3.85
CA GLN A 42 5.31 -9.83 2.72
C GLN A 42 4.30 -9.67 1.56
N GLY A 43 3.43 -8.66 1.61
CA GLY A 43 2.36 -8.50 0.61
C GLY A 43 1.37 -9.67 0.61
N PHE A 44 1.04 -10.21 1.80
CA PHE A 44 0.16 -11.37 1.97
C PHE A 44 -1.10 -11.05 2.81
N CYS A 45 -0.93 -10.54 4.03
CA CYS A 45 -2.04 -10.14 4.88
C CYS A 45 -2.46 -8.70 4.54
N LEU A 46 -3.75 -8.49 4.32
CA LEU A 46 -4.31 -7.21 3.84
C LEU A 46 -4.22 -6.04 4.85
N THR A 47 -3.52 -6.22 5.97
CA THR A 47 -3.37 -5.19 7.01
C THR A 47 -2.73 -3.91 6.48
N CYS A 48 -1.74 -4.02 5.59
CA CYS A 48 -1.09 -2.88 4.93
C CYS A 48 -1.86 -2.36 3.69
N ALA A 49 -3.10 -2.82 3.48
CA ALA A 49 -3.87 -2.42 2.31
C ALA A 49 -4.21 -0.93 2.33
N SER A 50 -3.93 -0.30 1.21
CA SER A 50 -4.17 1.11 0.94
C SER A 50 -4.74 1.23 -0.48
N ARG A 51 -5.22 2.42 -0.85
CA ARG A 51 -5.76 2.71 -2.18
C ARG A 51 -4.91 3.76 -2.87
N LEU A 52 -4.44 3.45 -4.07
CA LEU A 52 -3.70 4.35 -4.92
C LEU A 52 -4.68 5.30 -5.61
N LEU A 53 -4.61 6.59 -5.27
CA LEU A 53 -5.43 7.64 -5.86
C LEU A 53 -4.73 8.27 -7.07
N ASN A 54 -3.39 8.31 -7.06
CA ASN A 54 -2.59 8.83 -8.16
C ASN A 54 -1.18 8.23 -8.13
N GLY A 55 -0.60 8.08 -9.33
CA GLY A 55 0.76 7.60 -9.53
C GLY A 55 0.87 6.11 -9.82
N GLU A 56 2.09 5.59 -9.78
CA GLU A 56 2.43 4.21 -10.12
C GLU A 56 3.38 3.60 -9.09
N VAL A 57 3.07 2.37 -8.68
CA VAL A 57 3.87 1.59 -7.75
C VAL A 57 4.32 0.28 -8.38
N ASP A 58 5.50 -0.16 -8.01
CA ASP A 58 5.97 -1.50 -8.26
C ASP A 58 5.78 -2.34 -7.00
N GLN A 59 5.03 -3.42 -7.13
CA GLN A 59 4.65 -4.31 -6.04
C GLN A 59 4.83 -5.77 -6.47
N SER A 60 5.83 -5.99 -7.33
CA SER A 60 6.25 -7.30 -7.83
C SER A 60 6.74 -8.24 -6.71
N ASP A 61 7.14 -7.67 -5.56
CA ASP A 61 7.57 -8.41 -4.37
C ASP A 61 6.40 -8.97 -3.53
N ALA A 62 5.15 -8.63 -3.86
CA ALA A 62 3.98 -9.09 -3.10
C ALA A 62 3.69 -10.58 -3.34
N ILE A 63 3.64 -11.38 -2.26
CA ILE A 63 3.35 -12.82 -2.36
C ILE A 63 1.93 -13.09 -2.88
N ARG A 64 0.95 -12.26 -2.52
CA ARG A 64 -0.46 -12.46 -2.89
C ARG A 64 -1.15 -11.16 -3.27
N TYR A 65 -1.01 -10.82 -4.54
CA TYR A 65 -1.60 -9.65 -5.16
C TYR A 65 -2.18 -10.01 -6.54
N TYR A 66 -3.45 -9.68 -6.77
CA TYR A 66 -4.20 -10.09 -7.96
C TYR A 66 -4.42 -8.93 -8.94
N PRO A 67 -4.65 -9.21 -10.24
CA PRO A 67 -5.04 -8.19 -11.21
C PRO A 67 -6.23 -7.34 -10.76
N GLU A 68 -7.25 -7.96 -10.17
CA GLU A 68 -8.47 -7.29 -9.73
C GLU A 68 -8.21 -6.31 -8.58
N ASP A 69 -7.23 -6.60 -7.71
CA ASP A 69 -6.79 -5.65 -6.69
C ASP A 69 -6.23 -4.37 -7.35
N LYS A 70 -5.44 -4.55 -8.42
CA LYS A 70 -4.84 -3.44 -9.20
C LYS A 70 -5.91 -2.64 -9.91
N GLU A 71 -6.87 -3.31 -10.54
CA GLU A 71 -7.98 -2.66 -11.25
C GLU A 71 -8.88 -1.85 -10.31
N ALA A 72 -9.10 -2.34 -9.09
CA ALA A 72 -9.81 -1.61 -8.05
C ALA A 72 -8.98 -0.44 -7.44
N GLY A 73 -7.69 -0.35 -7.78
CA GLY A 73 -6.76 0.66 -7.31
C GLY A 73 -6.22 0.39 -5.90
N PHE A 74 -6.25 -0.85 -5.41
CA PHE A 74 -5.62 -1.20 -4.15
C PHE A 74 -4.10 -1.33 -4.30
N VAL A 75 -3.39 -1.20 -3.19
CA VAL A 75 -1.92 -1.31 -3.10
C VAL A 75 -1.57 -1.84 -1.71
N LEU A 76 -0.57 -2.71 -1.65
CA LEU A 76 -0.01 -3.21 -0.40
C LEU A 76 1.29 -2.45 -0.11
N ILE A 77 1.20 -1.39 0.71
CA ILE A 77 2.33 -0.47 0.93
C ILE A 77 3.56 -1.13 1.58
N CYS A 78 3.37 -2.29 2.21
CA CYS A 78 4.44 -3.09 2.80
C CYS A 78 5.33 -3.83 1.80
N SER A 79 4.94 -3.87 0.54
CA SER A 79 5.72 -4.48 -0.55
C SER A 79 5.65 -3.62 -1.81
N ALA A 80 5.38 -2.31 -1.66
CA ALA A 80 5.23 -1.38 -2.77
C ALA A 80 6.35 -0.35 -2.76
N LYS A 81 7.00 -0.19 -3.91
CA LYS A 81 8.04 0.79 -4.21
C LYS A 81 7.49 1.86 -5.16
N PRO A 82 7.80 3.14 -4.96
CA PRO A 82 7.31 4.20 -5.83
C PRO A 82 8.00 4.18 -7.20
N ARG A 83 7.22 4.39 -8.27
CA ARG A 83 7.72 4.63 -9.64
C ARG A 83 7.37 6.03 -10.17
N SER A 84 6.55 6.76 -9.43
CA SER A 84 6.21 8.16 -9.65
C SER A 84 5.87 8.82 -8.30
N ASN A 85 5.55 10.11 -8.31
CA ASN A 85 4.88 10.73 -7.16
C ASN A 85 3.53 10.04 -6.91
N LEU A 86 3.20 9.80 -5.65
CA LEU A 86 2.06 8.99 -5.24
C LEU A 86 1.10 9.78 -4.37
N CYS A 87 -0.19 9.50 -4.52
CA CYS A 87 -1.22 9.85 -3.55
C CYS A 87 -1.93 8.58 -3.11
N ILE A 88 -1.81 8.21 -1.84
CA ILE A 88 -2.29 6.94 -1.30
C ILE A 88 -3.22 7.20 -0.13
N LYS A 89 -4.40 6.60 -0.15
CA LYS A 89 -5.30 6.54 1.00
C LYS A 89 -5.00 5.29 1.81
N THR A 90 -4.58 5.45 3.05
CA THR A 90 -4.21 4.33 3.93
C THR A 90 -5.44 3.71 4.61
N HIS A 91 -5.24 2.65 5.40
CA HIS A 91 -6.30 2.01 6.21
C HIS A 91 -7.46 1.44 5.38
N GLN A 92 -7.17 0.91 4.18
CA GLN A 92 -8.19 0.40 3.26
C GLN A 92 -8.37 -1.12 3.34
N LYS A 93 -7.90 -1.76 4.43
CA LYS A 93 -8.07 -3.21 4.68
C LYS A 93 -9.50 -3.69 4.45
N LYS A 94 -10.48 -3.05 5.09
CA LYS A 94 -11.88 -3.47 5.01
C LYS A 94 -12.42 -3.36 3.59
N GLU A 95 -12.08 -2.28 2.88
CA GLU A 95 -12.51 -2.06 1.50
C GLU A 95 -11.90 -3.11 0.55
N MET A 96 -10.61 -3.43 0.72
CA MET A 96 -9.96 -4.47 -0.08
C MET A 96 -10.51 -5.86 0.24
N GLN A 97 -10.86 -6.14 1.51
CA GLN A 97 -11.53 -7.39 1.89
C GLN A 97 -12.90 -7.52 1.22
N ASN A 98 -13.73 -6.47 1.28
CA ASN A 98 -15.04 -6.45 0.63
C ASN A 98 -14.92 -6.69 -0.88
N GLN A 99 -13.96 -6.03 -1.53
CA GLN A 99 -13.70 -6.23 -2.95
C GLN A 99 -13.24 -7.68 -3.22
N ARG A 100 -12.28 -8.21 -2.47
CA ARG A 100 -11.87 -9.61 -2.67
C ARG A 100 -13.00 -10.60 -2.42
N ASP A 101 -13.88 -10.36 -1.44
CA ASP A 101 -15.07 -11.19 -1.22
C ASP A 101 -16.06 -11.13 -2.41
N GLU A 102 -16.24 -9.96 -3.04
CA GLU A 102 -17.07 -9.80 -4.25
C GLU A 102 -16.51 -10.57 -5.46
N TYR A 103 -15.19 -10.60 -5.61
CA TYR A 103 -14.50 -11.30 -6.70
C TYR A 103 -14.11 -12.75 -6.35
N GLY A 104 -14.44 -13.23 -5.15
CA GLY A 104 -14.09 -14.58 -4.69
C GLY A 104 -12.58 -14.82 -4.48
N LEU A 105 -11.79 -13.76 -4.25
CA LEU A 105 -10.34 -13.83 -4.09
C LEU A 105 -9.95 -14.17 -2.64
N PRO A 106 -8.97 -15.08 -2.44
CA PRO A 106 -8.63 -15.51 -1.10
C PRO A 106 -7.73 -14.48 -0.39
N TYR A 107 -7.97 -14.30 0.89
CA TYR A 107 -7.10 -13.57 1.80
C TYR A 107 -7.09 -14.27 3.17
N PRO A 108 -5.99 -14.16 3.94
CA PRO A 108 -5.97 -14.72 5.28
C PRO A 108 -7.03 -14.02 6.14
N ARG A 109 -8.04 -14.79 6.56
CA ARG A 109 -9.00 -14.39 7.58
C ARG A 109 -8.34 -14.64 8.93
N GLY A 110 -7.63 -13.63 9.41
CA GLY A 110 -7.20 -13.55 10.81
C GLY A 110 -8.38 -13.19 11.71
#